data_AF-A0A7K2KSA8-F1
#
_entry.id   AF-A0A7K2KSA8-F1
#
_cell.length_a   1.000
_cell.length_b   1.000
_cell.length_c   1.000
_cell.angle_alpha   90.00
_cell.angle_beta   90.00
_cell.angle_gamma   90.00
#
_symmetry.space_group_name_H-M   'P 1'
#
loop_
_entity.id
_entity.type
_entity.pdbx_description
1 polymer ?
#
loop_
_entity_poly.entity_id
_entity_poly.type
_entity_poly.pdbx_seq_one_letter_code
_entity_poly.pdbx_strand_id
1 'polypeptide(L)'
;RLLAFHDRKTLQEYCDRAGWEIVWEGEATLDLDVVRQWVEHPDRDLVTAGLLLDAWNFLEDLSRSLKTGPPLPSQGPIHDSAYEKIFGGDALEPTAGKGAWTEEETAAAREFLRAGLDLWDQAVHGSESG
;
A
#
# COMPACT_ATOMS: atom_id res chain seq x y z
N ARG A 1 -22.34 -13.19 20.78
CA ARG A 1 -23.38 -13.87 19.96
C ARG A 1 -22.83 -13.92 18.55
N LEU A 2 -22.76 -15.09 17.92
CA LEU A 2 -22.16 -15.22 16.58
C LEU A 2 -23.20 -14.82 15.52
N LEU A 3 -22.81 -13.94 14.59
CA LEU A 3 -23.64 -13.58 13.43
C LEU A 3 -23.22 -14.48 12.27
N ALA A 4 -24.16 -15.25 11.73
CA ALA A 4 -23.94 -16.12 10.58
C ALA A 4 -24.98 -15.76 9.51
N PHE A 5 -24.52 -15.60 8.27
CA PHE A 5 -25.35 -15.24 7.12
C PHE A 5 -25.20 -16.33 6.07
N HIS A 6 -26.32 -16.75 5.47
CA HIS A 6 -26.34 -17.83 4.48
C HIS A 6 -26.06 -17.34 3.06
N ASP A 7 -26.16 -16.02 2.84
CA ASP A 7 -25.87 -15.39 1.56
C ASP A 7 -25.47 -13.92 1.74
N ARG A 8 -24.88 -13.37 0.69
CA ARG A 8 -24.37 -11.99 0.65
C ARG A 8 -25.47 -10.95 0.79
N LYS A 9 -26.67 -11.23 0.27
CA LYS A 9 -27.81 -10.30 0.32
C LYS A 9 -28.25 -10.08 1.75
N THR A 10 -28.34 -11.15 2.53
CA THR A 10 -28.74 -11.10 3.93
C THR A 10 -27.71 -10.39 4.81
N LEU A 11 -26.43 -10.52 4.48
CA LEU A 11 -25.35 -9.74 5.08
C LEU A 11 -25.49 -8.24 4.74
N GLN A 12 -25.72 -7.90 3.47
CA GLN A 12 -25.89 -6.51 3.01
C GLN A 12 -27.05 -5.80 3.71
N GLU A 13 -28.24 -6.40 3.70
CA GLU A 13 -29.42 -5.82 4.35
C GLU A 13 -29.24 -5.66 5.86
N TYR A 14 -28.40 -6.48 6.50
CA TYR A 14 -28.07 -6.33 7.91
C TYR A 14 -27.15 -5.12 8.13
N CYS A 15 -26.08 -5.00 7.35
CA CYS A 15 -25.14 -3.89 7.45
C CYS A 15 -25.81 -2.55 7.13
N ASP A 16 -26.65 -2.48 6.09
CA ASP A 16 -27.39 -1.26 5.74
C ASP A 16 -28.29 -0.78 6.91
N ARG A 17 -28.97 -1.72 7.58
CA ARG A 17 -29.80 -1.41 8.77
C ARG A 17 -28.97 -0.99 9.97
N ALA A 18 -27.75 -1.46 10.08
CA ALA A 18 -26.81 -1.09 11.14
C ALA A 18 -26.03 0.20 10.84
N GLY A 19 -26.14 0.74 9.61
CA GLY A 19 -25.30 1.84 9.14
C GLY A 19 -23.83 1.43 8.97
N TRP A 20 -23.57 0.16 8.67
CA TRP A 20 -22.23 -0.38 8.46
C TRP A 20 -21.97 -0.57 6.97
N GLU A 21 -20.73 -0.29 6.56
CA GLU A 21 -20.27 -0.57 5.21
C GLU A 21 -19.68 -1.98 5.14
N ILE A 22 -19.98 -2.70 4.05
CA ILE A 22 -19.37 -4.00 3.79
C ILE A 22 -18.19 -3.80 2.85
N VAL A 23 -17.01 -4.18 3.33
CA VAL A 23 -15.81 -4.34 2.52
C VAL A 23 -15.68 -5.81 2.16
N TRP A 24 -15.74 -6.14 0.87
CA TRP A 24 -15.59 -7.52 0.40
C TRP A 24 -14.11 -7.87 0.24
N GLU A 25 -13.62 -8.90 0.93
CA GLU A 25 -12.31 -9.49 0.63
C GLU A 25 -12.29 -9.94 -0.85
N GLY A 26 -11.47 -9.28 -1.66
CA GLY A 26 -11.35 -9.49 -3.11
C GLY A 26 -11.45 -8.21 -3.94
N GLU A 27 -12.09 -7.17 -3.40
CA GLU A 27 -11.87 -5.78 -3.83
C GLU A 27 -10.92 -5.16 -2.80
N ALA A 28 -9.65 -5.58 -2.83
CA ALA A 28 -8.63 -4.88 -2.07
C ALA A 28 -8.50 -3.48 -2.66
N THR A 29 -9.28 -2.52 -2.17
CA THR A 29 -9.02 -1.11 -2.42
C THR A 29 -7.65 -0.83 -1.85
N LEU A 30 -6.70 -0.60 -2.75
CA LEU A 30 -5.37 -0.13 -2.41
C LEU A 30 -5.50 1.29 -1.85
N ASP A 31 -5.46 1.41 -0.53
CA ASP A 31 -5.55 2.69 0.16
C ASP A 31 -4.20 3.42 0.09
N LEU A 32 -4.03 4.22 -0.97
CA LEU A 32 -2.84 5.03 -1.19
C LEU A 32 -2.70 6.18 -0.17
N ASP A 33 -3.77 6.58 0.52
CA ASP A 33 -3.69 7.64 1.53
C ASP A 33 -3.00 7.12 2.80
N VAL A 34 -3.27 5.88 3.20
CA VAL A 34 -2.54 5.22 4.30
C VAL A 34 -1.06 5.06 3.93
N VAL A 35 -0.76 4.67 2.69
CA VAL A 35 0.64 4.57 2.20
C VAL A 35 1.32 5.95 2.21
N ARG A 36 0.62 7.00 1.79
CA ARG A 36 1.14 8.38 1.83
C ARG A 36 1.43 8.84 3.27
N GLN A 37 0.55 8.53 4.21
CA GLN A 37 0.78 8.84 5.63
C GLN A 37 2.01 8.12 6.17
N TRP A 38 2.21 6.86 5.80
CA TRP A 38 3.42 6.12 6.16
C TRP A 38 4.69 6.72 5.52
N VAL A 39 4.63 7.13 4.25
CA VAL A 39 5.74 7.81 3.57
C VAL A 39 6.15 9.10 4.29
N GLU A 40 5.21 9.85 4.86
CA GLU A 40 5.50 11.07 5.63
C GLU A 40 5.95 10.77 7.06
N HIS A 41 5.33 9.78 7.70
CA HIS A 41 5.54 9.43 9.11
C HIS A 41 5.67 7.90 9.28
N PRO A 42 6.83 7.31 8.90
CA PRO A 42 7.03 5.86 8.91
C PRO A 42 7.08 5.27 10.33
N ASP A 43 7.22 6.12 11.33
CA ASP A 43 7.22 5.81 12.77
C ASP A 43 5.81 5.58 13.35
N ARG A 44 4.75 5.83 12.56
CA ARG A 44 3.36 5.60 12.98
C ARG A 44 2.90 4.24 12.46
N ASP A 45 2.46 3.37 13.37
CA ASP A 45 1.92 2.02 13.08
C ASP A 45 0.55 2.08 12.39
N LEU A 46 0.49 2.68 11.19
CA LEU A 46 -0.73 2.92 10.43
C LEU A 46 -0.85 2.01 9.21
N VAL A 47 0.22 1.35 8.78
CA VAL A 47 0.25 0.55 7.54
C VAL A 47 0.57 -0.90 7.85
N THR A 48 0.00 -1.82 7.07
CA THR A 48 0.33 -3.26 7.13
C THR A 48 1.34 -3.63 6.06
N ALA A 49 2.01 -4.77 6.24
CA ALA A 49 3.06 -5.20 5.31
C ALA A 49 2.44 -5.55 3.95
N GLY A 50 1.28 -6.21 3.97
CA GLY A 50 0.50 -6.47 2.77
C GLY A 50 0.14 -5.20 2.02
N LEU A 51 -0.30 -4.14 2.71
CA LEU A 51 -0.66 -2.88 2.06
C LEU A 51 0.55 -2.17 1.44
N LEU A 52 1.71 -2.16 2.10
CA LEU A 52 2.95 -1.64 1.51
C LEU A 52 3.40 -2.47 0.31
N LEU A 53 3.27 -3.80 0.37
CA LEU A 53 3.63 -4.69 -0.72
C LEU A 53 2.75 -4.48 -1.95
N ASP A 54 1.44 -4.42 -1.73
CA ASP A 54 0.46 -4.17 -2.80
C ASP A 54 0.70 -2.80 -3.45
N ALA A 55 0.99 -1.77 -2.65
CA ALA A 55 1.36 -0.45 -3.15
C ALA A 55 2.65 -0.49 -3.97
N TRP A 56 3.68 -1.17 -3.49
CA TRP A 56 4.94 -1.30 -4.19
C TRP A 56 4.77 -1.94 -5.56
N ASN A 57 4.10 -3.10 -5.61
CA ASN A 57 3.84 -3.84 -6.84
C ASN A 57 3.00 -3.01 -7.83
N PHE A 58 1.95 -2.35 -7.33
CA PHE A 58 1.10 -1.48 -8.14
C PHE A 58 1.89 -0.34 -8.79
N LEU A 59 2.74 0.34 -8.03
CA LEU A 59 3.52 1.48 -8.51
C LEU A 59 4.58 1.07 -9.52
N GLU A 60 5.21 -0.09 -9.33
CA GLU A 60 6.14 -0.66 -10.32
C GLU A 60 5.42 -0.98 -11.63
N ASP A 61 4.25 -1.63 -11.56
CA ASP A 61 3.42 -1.94 -12.73
C ASP A 61 2.92 -0.67 -13.43
N LEU A 62 2.54 0.36 -12.67
CA LEU A 62 2.14 1.66 -13.19
C LEU A 62 3.29 2.32 -13.98
N SER A 63 4.49 2.35 -13.41
CA SER A 63 5.68 2.92 -14.06
C SER A 63 6.03 2.19 -15.35
N ARG A 64 5.97 0.85 -15.35
CA ARG A 64 6.17 0.04 -16.56
C ARG A 64 5.11 0.32 -17.64
N SER A 65 3.87 0.60 -17.22
CA SER A 65 2.73 0.75 -18.12
C SER A 65 2.65 2.14 -18.77
N LEU A 66 2.90 3.22 -18.01
CA LEU A 66 2.65 4.58 -18.48
C LEU A 66 3.67 5.06 -19.53
N LYS A 67 4.90 4.54 -19.56
CA LYS A 67 6.00 4.95 -20.48
C LYS A 67 6.28 6.47 -20.52
N THR A 68 5.61 7.25 -19.69
CA THR A 68 5.65 8.71 -19.57
C THR A 68 5.76 9.06 -18.09
N GLY A 69 6.28 10.26 -17.80
CA GLY A 69 6.62 10.67 -16.44
C GLY A 69 8.07 10.34 -16.03
N PRO A 70 8.52 10.87 -14.89
CA PRO A 70 9.85 10.54 -14.37
C PRO A 70 9.92 9.05 -14.01
N PRO A 71 11.04 8.37 -14.31
CA PRO A 71 11.22 6.99 -13.91
C PRO A 71 11.24 6.89 -12.37
N LEU A 72 10.78 5.75 -11.85
CA LEU A 72 11.00 5.42 -10.44
C LEU A 72 12.52 5.38 -10.13
N PRO A 73 12.92 5.63 -8.88
CA PRO A 73 14.30 5.50 -8.45
C PRO A 73 14.88 4.13 -8.86
N SER A 74 16.16 4.11 -9.22
CA SER A 74 16.83 2.85 -9.54
C SER A 74 16.82 1.94 -8.32
N GLN A 75 16.08 0.84 -8.44
CA GLN A 75 16.09 -0.20 -7.42
C GLN A 75 17.44 -0.93 -7.43
N GLY A 76 17.88 -1.34 -6.25
CA GLY A 76 19.17 -1.99 -6.04
C GLY A 76 19.15 -2.74 -4.70
N PRO A 77 20.30 -3.23 -4.21
CA PRO A 77 20.33 -4.19 -3.11
C PRO A 77 19.60 -3.74 -1.82
N ILE A 78 19.56 -2.44 -1.53
CA ILE A 78 18.83 -1.88 -0.38
C ILE A 78 17.31 -1.97 -0.59
N HIS A 79 16.83 -1.72 -1.81
CA HIS A 79 15.41 -1.86 -2.17
C HIS A 79 14.98 -3.32 -2.13
N ASP A 80 15.82 -4.22 -2.69
CA ASP A 80 15.57 -5.66 -2.66
C ASP A 80 15.47 -6.17 -1.21
N SER A 81 16.38 -5.73 -0.34
CA SER A 81 16.33 -6.07 1.10
C SER A 81 15.06 -5.54 1.77
N ALA A 82 14.67 -4.29 1.48
CA ALA A 82 13.45 -3.70 2.01
C ALA A 82 12.21 -4.48 1.55
N TYR A 83 12.13 -4.81 0.25
CA TYR A 83 11.04 -5.57 -0.36
C TYR A 83 10.90 -6.96 0.27
N GLU A 84 11.99 -7.71 0.38
CA GLU A 84 11.99 -9.05 0.98
C GLU A 84 11.50 -9.03 2.44
N LYS A 85 11.86 -8.00 3.21
CA LYS A 85 11.38 -7.85 4.60
C LYS A 85 9.90 -7.46 4.70
N ILE A 86 9.36 -6.71 3.75
CA ILE A 86 7.91 -6.49 3.65
C ILE A 86 7.22 -7.81 3.29
N PHE A 87 7.75 -8.51 2.28
CA PHE A 87 7.20 -9.78 1.80
C PHE A 87 7.16 -10.84 2.91
N GLY A 88 8.20 -10.90 3.74
CA GLY A 88 8.24 -11.76 4.92
C GLY A 88 7.30 -11.32 6.06
N GLY A 89 6.78 -10.10 6.02
CA GLY A 89 5.99 -9.50 7.11
C GLY A 89 6.81 -9.07 8.33
N ASP A 90 8.13 -9.30 8.30
CA ASP A 90 9.03 -9.09 9.42
C ASP A 90 9.31 -7.59 9.67
N ALA A 91 9.24 -6.73 8.66
CA ALA A 91 9.69 -5.34 8.76
C ALA A 91 8.86 -4.45 9.70
N LEU A 92 7.55 -4.74 9.84
CA LEU A 92 6.59 -3.88 10.53
C LEU A 92 6.27 -4.32 11.96
N GLU A 93 6.88 -5.42 12.41
CA GLU A 93 6.75 -5.88 13.78
C GLU A 93 7.68 -5.04 14.68
N PRO A 94 7.18 -4.34 15.72
CA PRO A 94 8.02 -3.57 16.64
C PRO A 94 9.11 -4.40 17.34
N THR A 95 8.97 -5.73 17.35
CA THR A 95 9.90 -6.70 17.93
C THR A 95 10.80 -7.41 16.93
N ALA A 96 10.79 -7.01 15.65
CA ALA A 96 11.47 -7.73 14.57
C ALA A 96 12.98 -7.88 14.72
N GLY A 97 13.63 -7.08 15.57
CA GLY A 97 15.07 -7.19 15.85
C GLY A 97 15.90 -7.10 14.56
N LYS A 98 16.47 -8.22 14.10
CA LYS A 98 17.23 -8.26 12.84
C LYS A 98 16.35 -8.20 11.57
N GLY A 99 15.06 -8.50 11.69
CA GLY A 99 14.07 -8.39 10.61
C GLY A 99 13.55 -6.96 10.41
N ALA A 100 13.83 -6.05 11.36
CA ALA A 100 13.45 -4.65 11.25
C ALA A 100 14.16 -3.97 10.08
N TRP A 101 13.53 -2.93 9.54
CA TRP A 101 14.18 -2.05 8.57
C TRP A 101 15.26 -1.20 9.21
N THR A 102 16.36 -1.02 8.49
CA THR A 102 17.34 0.02 8.81
C THR A 102 16.82 1.39 8.40
N GLU A 103 17.49 2.45 8.84
CA GLU A 103 17.16 3.81 8.42
C GLU A 103 17.32 3.98 6.90
N GLU A 104 18.33 3.34 6.30
CA GLU A 104 18.58 3.36 4.86
C GLU A 104 17.52 2.59 4.07
N GLU A 105 17.12 1.42 4.55
CA GLU A 105 16.03 0.65 3.93
C GLU A 105 14.70 1.41 4.01
N THR A 106 14.41 2.01 5.16
CA THR A 106 13.23 2.87 5.35
C THR A 106 13.28 4.08 4.40
N ALA A 107 14.43 4.74 4.29
CA ALA A 107 14.60 5.88 3.40
C ALA A 107 14.41 5.49 1.92
N ALA A 108 15.01 4.39 1.47
CA ALA A 108 14.87 3.87 0.11
C ALA A 108 13.41 3.50 -0.21
N ALA A 109 12.74 2.79 0.70
CA ALA A 109 11.33 2.46 0.55
C ALA A 109 10.44 3.71 0.44
N ARG A 110 10.69 4.72 1.29
CA ARG A 110 9.96 6.00 1.24
C ARG A 110 10.22 6.78 -0.03
N GLU A 111 11.46 6.81 -0.52
CA GLU A 111 11.81 7.46 -1.78
C GLU A 111 11.07 6.82 -2.95
N PHE A 112 11.09 5.49 -3.04
CA PHE A 112 10.39 4.73 -4.06
C PHE A 112 8.87 4.97 -4.03
N LEU A 113 8.25 4.79 -2.86
CA LEU A 113 6.80 4.96 -2.71
C LEU A 113 6.36 6.41 -2.97
N ARG A 114 7.15 7.41 -2.53
CA ARG A 114 6.86 8.83 -2.83
C ARG A 114 6.87 9.08 -4.33
N ALA A 115 7.91 8.63 -5.04
CA ALA A 115 8.00 8.82 -6.49
C ALA A 115 6.86 8.12 -7.24
N GLY A 116 6.44 6.94 -6.79
CA GLY A 116 5.28 6.25 -7.37
C GLY A 116 3.95 6.95 -7.08
N LEU A 117 3.74 7.46 -5.86
CA LEU A 117 2.55 8.25 -5.53
C LEU A 117 2.47 9.52 -6.38
N ASP A 118 3.59 10.22 -6.60
CA ASP A 118 3.63 11.39 -7.49
C ASP A 118 3.31 11.02 -8.95
N LEU A 119 3.76 9.85 -9.42
CA LEU A 119 3.42 9.33 -10.75
C LEU A 119 1.91 9.02 -10.85
N TRP A 120 1.34 8.40 -9.82
CA TRP A 120 -0.10 8.15 -9.74
C TRP A 120 -0.91 9.45 -9.78
N ASP A 121 -0.51 10.45 -8.98
CA ASP A 121 -1.18 11.75 -8.93
C ASP A 121 -1.15 12.42 -10.31
N GLN A 122 -0.03 12.35 -11.03
CA GLN A 122 0.09 12.83 -12.41
C GLN A 122 -0.80 12.06 -13.38
N ALA A 123 -0.92 10.74 -13.26
CA ALA A 123 -1.75 9.93 -14.14
C ALA A 123 -3.25 10.23 -13.97
N VAL A 124 -3.70 10.43 -12.73
CA VAL A 124 -5.11 10.70 -12.42
C VAL A 124 -5.51 12.14 -12.70
N HIS A 125 -4.65 13.12 -12.36
CA HIS A 125 -4.98 14.55 -12.46
C HIS A 125 -4.44 15.22 -13.72
N GLY A 126 -3.40 14.66 -14.35
CA GLY A 126 -2.78 15.19 -15.57
C GLY A 126 -3.62 15.07 -16.83
N SER A 127 -4.78 14.40 -16.77
CA SER A 127 -5.73 14.27 -17.88
C SER A 127 -6.72 15.45 -17.99
N GLU A 128 -6.72 16.40 -17.04
CA GLU A 128 -7.65 17.56 -17.05
C GLU A 128 -7.19 18.75 -17.91
N SER A 129 -6.11 18.60 -18.69
CA SER A 129 -5.65 19.62 -19.65
C SER A 129 -5.79 19.11 -21.10
N GLY A 130 -7.03 19.01 -21.57
CA GLY A 130 -7.38 18.71 -22.96
C GLY A 130 -8.41 19.70 -23.49
#